data_AF-A0A4R1KE03-F1
#
_entry.id   AF-A0A4R1KE03-F1
#
_cell.length_a   1.000
_cell.length_b   1.000
_cell.length_c   1.000
_cell.angle_alpha   90.00
_cell.angle_beta   90.00
_cell.angle_gamma   90.00
#
_symmetry.space_group_name_H-M   'P 1'
#
loop_
_entity.id
_entity.type
_entity.pdbx_description
1 polymer ?
#
loop_
_entity_poly.entity_id
_entity_poly.type
_entity_poly.pdbx_seq_one_letter_code
_entity_poly.pdbx_strand_id
1 'polypeptide(L)'
;MSRIGKKPIDIPAGVTVTIDRNTVSVAGPKGKLEQELHYKAVVSVDGNVVNVDRKDETKISKSVHGLTRTLISNMVTGVTQGYTKKLDIVGVGYRVAQKGTDLDLSLGFSHPVVVTPPAGIELKAETQTKIAVIGIDKQLVGQVAADIRKLREPEPYKGKGIRYEGEYILRKAGKTGKK
;
A
#
# COMPACT_ATOMS: atom_id res chain seq x y z
N MET A 1 14.22 -19.65 6.90
CA MET A 1 14.69 -18.53 6.07
C MET A 1 13.89 -18.47 4.78
N SER A 2 13.35 -17.30 4.45
CA SER A 2 12.50 -17.11 3.28
C SER A 2 13.29 -17.26 1.97
N ARG A 3 12.91 -18.18 1.08
CA ARG A 3 13.53 -18.40 -0.24
C ARG A 3 12.86 -17.56 -1.36
N ILE A 4 12.18 -16.47 -0.99
CA ILE A 4 11.38 -15.64 -1.91
C ILE A 4 12.22 -15.07 -3.06
N GLY A 5 13.48 -14.70 -2.83
CA GLY A 5 14.37 -14.16 -3.87
C GLY A 5 14.64 -15.12 -5.03
N LYS A 6 14.54 -16.44 -4.81
CA LYS A 6 14.74 -17.46 -5.87
C LYS A 6 13.52 -17.67 -6.75
N LYS A 7 12.36 -17.12 -6.38
CA LYS A 7 11.14 -17.29 -7.15
C LYS A 7 11.17 -16.32 -8.33
N PRO A 8 11.10 -16.81 -9.58
CA PRO A 8 10.98 -15.94 -10.75
C PRO A 8 9.75 -15.03 -10.64
N ILE A 9 9.77 -13.93 -11.40
CA ILE A 9 8.64 -13.02 -11.54
C ILE A 9 8.16 -13.11 -12.98
N ASP A 10 6.96 -13.63 -13.19
CA ASP A 10 6.35 -13.69 -14.50
C ASP A 10 5.87 -12.30 -14.92
N ILE A 11 6.22 -11.89 -16.14
CA ILE A 11 5.77 -10.64 -16.75
C ILE A 11 4.48 -10.95 -17.54
N PRO A 12 3.31 -10.47 -17.09
CA PRO A 12 2.07 -10.65 -17.83
C PRO A 12 2.08 -9.82 -19.13
N ALA A 13 1.27 -10.23 -20.11
CA ALA A 13 1.17 -9.53 -21.38
C ALA A 13 0.80 -8.05 -21.20
N GLY A 14 1.46 -7.17 -21.95
CA GLY A 14 1.24 -5.72 -21.88
C GLY A 14 2.01 -5.00 -20.76
N VAL A 15 2.91 -5.70 -20.06
CA VAL A 15 3.88 -5.09 -19.15
C VAL A 15 5.28 -5.15 -19.75
N THR A 16 6.00 -4.04 -19.68
CA THR A 16 7.41 -3.96 -20.08
C THR A 16 8.26 -3.63 -18.87
N VAL A 17 9.33 -4.40 -18.68
CA VAL A 17 10.33 -4.17 -17.63
C VAL A 17 11.63 -3.79 -18.31
N THR A 18 12.12 -2.59 -18.03
CA THR A 18 13.40 -2.09 -18.54
C THR A 18 14.35 -1.84 -17.39
N ILE A 19 15.61 -2.23 -17.56
CA ILE A 19 16.65 -2.07 -16.55
C ILE A 19 17.68 -1.11 -17.13
N ASP A 20 17.83 0.05 -16.49
CA ASP A 20 18.90 1.00 -16.82
C ASP A 20 19.86 1.12 -15.64
N ARG A 21 21.06 0.53 -15.80
CA ARG A 21 22.12 0.40 -14.78
C ARG A 21 21.64 -0.24 -13.48
N ASN A 22 21.03 0.57 -12.61
CA ASN A 22 20.58 0.21 -11.27
C ASN A 22 19.12 0.61 -11.02
N THR A 23 18.45 1.20 -12.00
CA THR A 23 17.04 1.60 -11.92
C THR A 23 16.20 0.64 -12.75
N VAL A 24 15.19 0.07 -12.12
CA VAL A 24 14.18 -0.74 -12.82
C VAL A 24 12.97 0.13 -13.08
N SER A 25 12.57 0.20 -14.34
CA SER A 25 11.31 0.81 -14.75
C SER A 25 10.34 -0.29 -15.18
N VAL A 26 9.12 -0.24 -14.68
CA VAL A 26 8.04 -1.15 -15.05
C VAL A 26 6.89 -0.30 -15.61
N ALA A 27 6.56 -0.51 -16.88
CA ALA A 27 5.45 0.14 -17.54
C ALA A 27 4.34 -0.88 -17.84
N GLY A 28 3.09 -0.48 -17.67
CA GLY A 28 1.93 -1.31 -17.94
C GLY A 28 0.68 -0.48 -18.18
N PRO A 29 -0.50 -1.11 -18.26
CA PRO A 29 -1.74 -0.45 -18.65
C PRO A 29 -2.18 0.68 -17.69
N LYS A 30 -1.83 0.60 -16.41
CA LYS A 30 -2.21 1.60 -15.40
C LYS A 30 -1.20 2.72 -15.20
N GLY A 31 -0.01 2.63 -15.82
CA GLY A 31 1.04 3.64 -15.70
C GLY A 31 2.44 3.06 -15.67
N LYS A 32 3.40 3.88 -15.22
CA LYS A 32 4.82 3.55 -15.09
C LYS A 32 5.27 3.73 -13.65
N LEU A 33 6.10 2.81 -13.17
CA LEU A 33 6.79 2.90 -11.89
C LEU A 33 8.29 2.76 -12.10
N GLU A 34 9.06 3.47 -11.30
CA GLU A 34 10.52 3.45 -11.31
C GLU A 34 11.03 3.20 -9.91
N GLN A 35 12.05 2.34 -9.78
CA GLN A 35 12.66 2.03 -8.50
C GLN A 35 14.17 1.88 -8.67
N GLU A 36 14.92 2.65 -7.90
CA GLU A 36 16.35 2.43 -7.77
C GLU A 36 16.61 1.21 -6.89
N LEU A 37 17.47 0.31 -7.38
CA LEU A 37 17.87 -0.90 -6.69
C LEU A 37 19.14 -0.68 -5.89
N HIS A 38 19.42 -1.58 -4.97
CA HIS A 38 20.71 -1.57 -4.28
C HIS A 38 21.76 -2.25 -5.18
N TYR A 39 22.97 -1.68 -5.26
CA TYR A 39 24.07 -2.13 -6.13
C TYR A 39 24.52 -3.61 -5.97
N LYS A 40 24.01 -4.32 -4.95
CA LYS A 40 24.33 -5.72 -4.63
C LYS A 40 23.33 -6.71 -5.25
N ALA A 41 22.16 -6.22 -5.66
CA ALA A 41 21.22 -6.99 -6.46
C ALA A 41 21.67 -6.97 -7.92
N VAL A 42 21.52 -8.11 -8.59
CA VAL A 42 21.65 -8.23 -10.04
C VAL A 42 20.28 -8.65 -10.55
N VAL A 43 19.76 -7.98 -11.56
CA VAL A 43 18.45 -8.30 -12.12
C VAL A 43 18.64 -8.57 -13.60
N SER A 44 18.13 -9.70 -14.07
CA SER A 44 18.10 -10.07 -15.48
C SER A 44 16.66 -10.26 -15.95
N VAL A 45 16.42 -9.96 -17.23
CA VAL A 45 15.14 -10.21 -17.89
C VAL A 45 15.40 -11.27 -18.96
N ASP A 46 14.85 -12.46 -18.74
CA ASP A 46 14.98 -13.62 -19.62
C ASP A 46 13.62 -13.86 -20.30
N GLY A 47 13.41 -13.19 -21.44
CA GLY A 47 12.13 -13.22 -22.16
C GLY A 47 10.99 -12.63 -21.33
N ASN A 48 10.07 -13.48 -20.86
CA ASN A 48 8.90 -13.08 -20.06
C ASN A 48 9.11 -13.23 -18.54
N VAL A 49 10.33 -13.51 -18.09
CA VAL A 49 10.61 -13.74 -16.67
C VAL A 49 11.69 -12.78 -16.20
N VAL A 50 11.47 -12.15 -15.04
CA VAL A 50 12.51 -11.41 -14.33
C VAL A 50 13.13 -12.31 -13.27
N ASN A 51 14.45 -12.48 -13.36
CA ASN A 51 15.25 -13.16 -12.36
C ASN A 51 16.04 -12.12 -11.54
N VAL A 52 16.14 -12.38 -10.24
CA VAL A 52 16.95 -11.56 -9.33
C VAL A 52 18.02 -12.47 -8.76
N ASP A 53 19.26 -12.06 -8.93
CA ASP A 53 20.46 -12.67 -8.39
C ASP A 53 21.18 -11.71 -7.45
N ARG A 54 22.23 -12.24 -6.82
CA ARG A 54 23.07 -11.52 -5.86
C ARG A 54 24.52 -11.59 -6.29
N LYS A 55 25.28 -10.53 -6.03
CA LYS A 55 26.72 -10.49 -6.35
C LYS A 55 27.56 -11.40 -5.44
N ASP A 56 27.13 -11.60 -4.20
CA ASP A 56 27.90 -12.26 -3.15
C ASP A 56 27.02 -12.90 -2.06
N GLU A 57 27.62 -13.75 -1.23
CA GLU A 57 26.95 -14.51 -0.16
C GLU A 57 26.88 -13.78 1.19
N THR A 58 27.22 -12.50 1.24
CA THR A 58 27.16 -11.71 2.49
C THR A 58 25.73 -11.57 3.00
N LYS A 59 25.60 -11.30 4.31
CA LYS A 59 24.31 -11.10 4.98
C LYS A 59 23.48 -10.00 4.29
N ILE A 60 24.12 -8.91 3.87
CA ILE A 60 23.46 -7.78 3.20
C ILE A 60 22.87 -8.23 1.87
N SER A 61 23.65 -8.92 1.04
CA SER A 61 23.22 -9.39 -0.28
C SER A 61 22.07 -10.38 -0.18
N LYS A 62 22.08 -11.25 0.84
CA LYS A 62 20.95 -12.15 1.15
C LYS A 62 19.67 -11.40 1.51
N SER A 63 19.76 -10.32 2.30
CA SER A 63 18.61 -9.49 2.68
C SER A 63 18.06 -8.70 1.49
N VAL A 64 18.94 -8.09 0.70
CA VAL A 64 18.57 -7.29 -0.48
C VAL A 64 17.93 -8.16 -1.57
N HIS A 65 18.44 -9.37 -1.77
CA HIS A 65 17.92 -10.29 -2.79
C HIS A 65 16.41 -10.52 -2.71
N GLY A 66 15.90 -10.85 -1.51
CA GLY A 66 14.47 -11.05 -1.29
C GLY A 66 13.65 -9.76 -1.39
N LEU A 67 14.22 -8.64 -0.93
CA LEU A 67 13.60 -7.31 -1.00
C LEU A 67 13.41 -6.87 -2.45
N THR A 68 14.48 -6.89 -3.26
CA THR A 68 14.47 -6.46 -4.67
C THR A 68 13.45 -7.25 -5.48
N ARG A 69 13.43 -8.59 -5.33
CA ARG A 69 12.42 -9.45 -5.98
C ARG A 69 11.01 -9.03 -5.61
N THR A 70 10.77 -8.74 -4.33
CA THR A 70 9.43 -8.35 -3.85
C THR A 70 9.02 -6.96 -4.36
N LEU A 71 9.95 -6.00 -4.42
CA LEU A 71 9.70 -4.67 -4.97
C LEU A 71 9.29 -4.75 -6.45
N ILE A 72 10.06 -5.47 -7.27
CA ILE A 72 9.76 -5.63 -8.71
C ILE A 72 8.42 -6.36 -8.90
N SER A 73 8.18 -7.42 -8.14
CA SER A 73 6.91 -8.17 -8.20
C SER A 73 5.71 -7.30 -7.81
N ASN A 74 5.87 -6.41 -6.82
CA ASN A 74 4.83 -5.45 -6.46
C ASN A 74 4.62 -4.42 -7.58
N MET A 75 5.67 -3.94 -8.23
CA MET A 75 5.53 -3.00 -9.36
C MET A 75 4.76 -3.63 -10.53
N VAL A 76 5.09 -4.86 -10.92
CA VAL A 76 4.38 -5.61 -11.97
C VAL A 76 2.90 -5.79 -11.64
N THR A 77 2.60 -6.17 -10.40
CA THR A 77 1.20 -6.31 -9.93
C THR A 77 0.49 -4.95 -9.88
N GLY A 78 1.20 -3.89 -9.48
CA GLY A 78 0.69 -2.53 -9.39
C GLY A 78 0.29 -1.92 -10.74
N VAL A 79 1.13 -2.06 -11.76
CA VAL A 79 0.82 -1.52 -13.11
C VAL A 79 -0.25 -2.31 -13.85
N THR A 80 -0.56 -3.54 -13.40
CA THR A 80 -1.57 -4.42 -14.00
C THR A 80 -2.90 -4.38 -13.25
N GLN A 81 -2.90 -4.88 -12.01
CA GLN A 81 -4.08 -4.99 -11.17
C GLN A 81 -4.31 -3.73 -10.34
N GLY A 82 -3.25 -3.01 -9.99
CA GLY A 82 -3.30 -1.92 -9.02
C GLY A 82 -3.47 -2.42 -7.59
N TYR A 83 -3.37 -1.50 -6.65
CA TYR A 83 -3.58 -1.75 -5.23
C TYR A 83 -4.76 -0.95 -4.72
N THR A 84 -5.52 -1.59 -3.83
CA THR A 84 -6.61 -0.94 -3.11
C THR A 84 -6.49 -1.26 -1.63
N LYS A 85 -6.56 -0.23 -0.79
CA LYS A 85 -6.69 -0.36 0.65
C LYS A 85 -8.03 0.23 1.07
N LYS A 86 -8.85 -0.61 1.70
CA LYS A 86 -10.16 -0.21 2.21
C LYS A 86 -10.07 0.14 3.69
N LEU A 87 -10.68 1.25 4.05
CA LEU A 87 -10.79 1.75 5.41
C LEU A 87 -12.26 1.87 5.79
N ASP A 88 -12.59 1.40 6.99
CA ASP A 88 -13.92 1.52 7.58
C ASP A 88 -13.90 2.58 8.67
N ILE A 89 -14.92 3.43 8.66
CA ILE A 89 -15.17 4.45 9.67
C ILE A 89 -16.24 3.94 10.62
N VAL A 90 -15.93 3.95 11.92
CA VAL A 90 -16.82 3.53 12.98
C VAL A 90 -17.03 4.68 13.95
N GLY A 91 -18.28 5.10 14.14
CA GLY A 91 -18.60 6.13 15.10
C GLY A 91 -19.94 6.77 14.79
N VAL A 92 -20.63 7.23 15.84
CA VAL A 92 -21.87 7.98 15.68
C VAL A 92 -21.52 9.37 15.16
N GLY A 93 -22.14 9.77 14.04
CA GLY A 93 -21.85 11.05 13.37
C GLY A 93 -20.55 11.07 12.58
N TYR A 94 -19.81 9.94 12.52
CA TYR A 94 -18.60 9.87 11.73
C TYR A 94 -18.96 9.52 10.29
N ARG A 95 -18.47 10.32 9.34
CA ARG A 95 -18.73 10.10 7.93
C ARG A 95 -17.64 10.67 7.05
N VAL A 96 -17.53 10.11 5.85
CA VAL A 96 -16.74 10.65 4.75
C VAL A 96 -17.68 11.11 3.63
N ALA A 97 -17.34 12.21 2.99
CA ALA A 97 -17.96 12.68 1.77
C ALA A 97 -16.89 12.92 0.70
N GLN A 98 -17.21 12.60 -0.55
CA GLN A 98 -16.36 12.94 -1.68
C GLN A 98 -16.53 14.41 -2.03
N LYS A 99 -15.44 15.18 -2.09
CA LYS A 99 -15.44 16.59 -2.50
C LYS A 99 -14.53 16.76 -3.71
N GLY A 100 -15.03 16.42 -4.89
CA GLY A 100 -14.21 16.35 -6.10
C GLY A 100 -13.19 15.22 -5.96
N THR A 101 -11.90 15.55 -6.02
CA THR A 101 -10.79 14.60 -5.78
C THR A 101 -10.50 14.37 -4.30
N ASP A 102 -10.93 15.29 -3.44
CA ASP A 102 -10.58 15.29 -2.03
C ASP A 102 -11.62 14.53 -1.22
N LEU A 103 -11.22 14.08 -0.02
CA LEU A 103 -12.12 13.50 0.96
C LEU A 103 -12.40 14.49 2.08
N ASP A 104 -13.67 14.74 2.35
CA ASP A 104 -14.11 15.53 3.50
C ASP A 104 -14.54 14.57 4.63
N LEU A 105 -13.78 14.58 5.73
CA LEU A 105 -13.93 13.67 6.86
C LEU A 105 -14.53 14.39 8.08
N SER A 106 -15.73 13.97 8.47
CA SER A 106 -16.35 14.34 9.74
C SER A 106 -16.02 13.27 10.79
N LEU A 107 -15.03 13.50 11.65
CA LEU A 107 -14.54 12.51 12.64
C LEU A 107 -14.80 12.94 14.10
N GLY A 108 -15.76 13.84 14.31
CA GLY A 108 -16.07 14.41 15.63
C GLY A 108 -15.09 15.47 16.11
N PHE A 109 -14.32 16.06 15.20
CA PHE A 109 -13.61 17.32 15.43
C PHE A 109 -14.56 18.50 15.27
N SER A 110 -14.17 19.68 15.78
CA SER A 110 -14.98 20.91 15.65
C SER A 110 -15.10 21.42 14.21
N HIS A 111 -14.22 20.97 13.32
CA HIS A 111 -14.23 21.29 11.89
C HIS A 111 -14.01 20.00 11.06
N PRO A 112 -14.51 19.96 9.82
CA PRO A 112 -14.20 18.88 8.88
C PRO A 112 -12.71 18.83 8.54
N VAL A 113 -12.19 17.63 8.35
CA VAL A 113 -10.80 17.41 7.89
C VAL A 113 -10.83 17.04 6.43
N VAL A 114 -10.24 17.89 5.59
CA VAL A 114 -10.11 17.63 4.15
C VAL A 114 -8.78 16.93 3.88
N VAL A 115 -8.83 15.79 3.19
CA VAL A 115 -7.65 15.03 2.76
C VAL A 115 -7.54 15.12 1.25
N THR A 116 -6.44 15.72 0.79
CA THR A 116 -6.09 15.80 -0.62
C THR A 116 -5.29 14.56 -1.03
N PRO A 117 -5.63 13.91 -2.17
CA PRO A 117 -4.85 12.78 -2.66
C PRO A 117 -3.48 13.26 -3.17
N PRO A 118 -2.37 12.58 -2.80
CA PRO A 118 -1.09 12.83 -3.45
C PRO A 118 -1.10 12.28 -4.89
N ALA A 119 -0.13 12.72 -5.70
CA ALA A 119 -0.02 12.29 -7.09
C ALA A 119 0.03 10.75 -7.22
N GLY A 120 -0.74 10.19 -8.16
CA GLY A 120 -0.80 8.75 -8.40
C GLY A 120 -1.71 7.95 -7.45
N ILE A 121 -2.42 8.63 -6.54
CA ILE A 121 -3.43 8.03 -5.66
C ILE A 121 -4.81 8.59 -6.01
N GLU A 122 -5.78 7.69 -6.10
CA GLU A 122 -7.20 8.01 -6.17
C GLU A 122 -7.84 7.69 -4.81
N LEU A 123 -8.54 8.67 -4.25
CA LEU A 123 -9.31 8.52 -3.03
C LEU A 123 -10.81 8.49 -3.37
N LYS A 124 -11.48 7.41 -2.96
CA LYS A 124 -12.90 7.21 -3.24
C LYS A 124 -13.68 6.89 -1.97
N ALA A 125 -14.70 7.68 -1.68
CA ALA A 125 -15.73 7.33 -0.70
C ALA A 125 -16.72 6.33 -1.34
N GLU A 126 -16.60 5.03 -1.03
CA GLU A 126 -17.54 4.00 -1.50
C GLU A 126 -18.92 4.17 -0.83
N THR A 127 -18.91 4.51 0.45
CA THR A 127 -20.10 4.85 1.23
C THR A 127 -19.74 5.97 2.20
N GLN A 128 -20.72 6.46 2.96
CA GLN A 128 -20.46 7.43 4.03
C GLN A 128 -19.54 6.89 5.14
N THR A 129 -19.31 5.57 5.20
CA THR A 129 -18.47 4.93 6.23
C THR A 129 -17.32 4.10 5.65
N LYS A 130 -17.14 4.07 4.33
CA LYS A 130 -16.08 3.30 3.67
C LYS A 130 -15.27 4.16 2.72
N ILE A 131 -13.95 4.09 2.85
CA ILE A 131 -12.98 4.75 1.98
C ILE A 131 -12.17 3.68 1.26
N ALA A 132 -11.97 3.86 -0.04
CA ALA A 132 -11.00 3.10 -0.83
C ALA A 132 -9.85 4.03 -1.24
N VAL A 133 -8.64 3.65 -0.86
CA VAL A 133 -7.38 4.25 -1.34
C VAL A 133 -6.87 3.38 -2.48
N ILE A 134 -6.85 3.92 -3.69
CA ILE A 134 -6.52 3.19 -4.92
C ILE A 134 -5.24 3.80 -5.50
N GLY A 135 -4.34 2.97 -6.02
CA GLY A 135 -3.13 3.44 -6.68
C GLY A 135 -2.31 2.32 -7.28
N ILE A 136 -1.27 2.67 -8.01
CA ILE A 136 -0.36 1.70 -8.64
C ILE A 136 0.81 1.33 -7.74
N ASP A 137 1.26 2.23 -6.87
CA ASP A 137 2.35 1.97 -5.92
C ASP A 137 1.80 1.48 -4.58
N LYS A 138 2.20 0.26 -4.20
CA LYS A 138 1.84 -0.37 -2.93
C LYS A 138 2.33 0.43 -1.72
N GLN A 139 3.49 1.06 -1.81
CA GLN A 139 4.09 1.83 -0.71
C GLN A 139 3.27 3.09 -0.47
N LEU A 140 3.03 3.87 -1.52
CA LEU A 140 2.24 5.09 -1.45
C LEU A 140 0.79 4.83 -1.01
N VAL A 141 0.12 3.80 -1.57
CA VAL A 141 -1.24 3.40 -1.15
C VAL A 141 -1.28 3.06 0.34
N GLY A 142 -0.29 2.31 0.83
CA GLY A 142 -0.18 1.96 2.25
C GLY A 142 0.07 3.18 3.14
N GLN A 143 0.94 4.09 2.70
CA GLN A 143 1.28 5.31 3.43
C GLN A 143 0.07 6.24 3.56
N VAL A 144 -0.62 6.53 2.46
CA VAL A 144 -1.82 7.37 2.47
C VAL A 144 -2.92 6.77 3.34
N ALA A 145 -3.14 5.45 3.24
CA ALA A 145 -4.12 4.78 4.10
C ALA A 145 -3.74 4.88 5.60
N ALA A 146 -2.45 4.79 5.91
CA ALA A 146 -1.96 4.97 7.28
C ALA A 146 -2.15 6.42 7.76
N ASP A 147 -1.89 7.42 6.91
CA ASP A 147 -2.06 8.83 7.25
C ASP A 147 -3.53 9.20 7.47
N ILE A 148 -4.46 8.65 6.68
CA ILE A 148 -5.90 8.77 6.93
C ILE A 148 -6.28 8.12 8.27
N ARG A 149 -5.77 6.92 8.57
CA ARG A 149 -6.03 6.23 9.84
C ARG A 149 -5.53 7.02 11.06
N LYS A 150 -4.36 7.68 10.95
CA LYS A 150 -3.78 8.50 12.03
C LYS A 150 -4.67 9.67 12.45
N LEU A 151 -5.54 10.17 11.57
CA LEU A 151 -6.48 11.26 11.90
C LEU A 151 -7.39 10.89 13.07
N ARG A 152 -7.83 9.64 13.13
CA ARG A 152 -8.66 9.13 14.22
C ARG A 152 -8.49 7.63 14.36
N GLU A 153 -7.44 7.22 15.07
CA GLU A 153 -7.17 5.81 15.32
C GLU A 153 -8.31 5.12 16.08
N PRO A 154 -8.50 3.80 15.89
CA PRO A 154 -9.59 3.08 16.53
C PRO A 154 -9.34 2.96 18.03
N GLU A 155 -10.28 3.44 18.84
CA GLU A 155 -10.14 3.39 20.29
C GLU A 155 -10.26 1.95 20.85
N PRO A 156 -9.54 1.61 21.94
CA PRO A 156 -9.52 0.24 22.49
C PRO A 156 -10.79 -0.16 23.22
N TYR A 157 -11.79 0.71 23.39
CA TYR A 157 -13.02 0.39 24.11
C TYR A 157 -14.18 0.06 23.16
N LYS A 158 -14.68 1.05 22.41
CA LYS A 158 -15.79 0.86 21.48
C LYS A 158 -15.33 0.67 20.03
N GLY A 159 -14.03 0.78 19.74
CA GLY A 159 -13.49 0.64 18.39
C GLY A 159 -13.92 1.77 17.45
N LYS A 160 -14.32 2.93 17.98
CA LYS A 160 -14.63 4.12 17.18
C LYS A 160 -13.35 4.72 16.62
N GLY A 161 -13.40 5.14 15.36
CA GLY A 161 -12.28 5.66 14.60
C GLY A 161 -12.27 5.07 13.20
N ILE A 162 -11.15 5.26 12.52
CA ILE A 162 -10.86 4.72 11.21
C ILE A 162 -10.03 3.45 11.40
N ARG A 163 -10.43 2.35 10.78
CA ARG A 163 -9.71 1.08 10.82
C ARG A 163 -9.55 0.52 9.42
N TYR A 164 -8.61 -0.38 9.23
CA TYR A 164 -8.57 -1.16 7.98
C TYR A 164 -9.77 -2.10 7.90
N GLU A 165 -10.25 -2.35 6.68
CA GLU A 165 -11.32 -3.33 6.48
C GLU A 165 -10.86 -4.71 6.99
N GLY A 166 -11.65 -5.32 7.86
CA GLY A 166 -11.32 -6.59 8.52
C GLY A 166 -10.30 -6.51 9.66
N GLU A 167 -9.86 -5.30 10.09
CA GLU A 167 -8.94 -5.14 11.22
C GLU A 167 -9.59 -5.61 12.53
N TYR A 168 -8.93 -6.54 13.22
CA TYR A 168 -9.33 -7.00 14.55
C TYR A 168 -8.83 -6.03 15.62
N ILE A 169 -9.76 -5.31 16.27
CA ILE A 169 -9.46 -4.38 17.35
C ILE A 169 -9.64 -5.10 18.69
N LEU A 170 -8.55 -5.20 19.45
CA LEU A 170 -8.58 -5.70 20.83
C LEU A 170 -9.39 -4.74 21.71
N ARG A 171 -10.58 -5.19 22.13
CA ARG A 171 -11.46 -4.41 22.99
C ARG A 171 -11.14 -4.65 24.46
N LYS A 172 -10.98 -3.57 25.23
CA LYS A 172 -10.92 -3.57 26.68
C LYS A 172 -12.32 -3.30 27.24
N ALA A 173 -12.64 -3.94 28.36
CA ALA A 173 -13.86 -3.60 29.09
C ALA A 173 -13.81 -2.11 29.49
N GLY A 174 -14.93 -1.40 29.28
CA GLY A 174 -15.12 -0.06 29.83
C GLY A 174 -15.17 -0.10 31.36
N LYS A 175 -15.45 1.04 32.02
CA LYS A 175 -15.57 1.10 33.48
C LYS A 175 -16.50 0.00 33.98
N THR A 176 -15.91 -1.00 34.62
CA THR A 176 -16.64 -2.00 35.40
C THR A 176 -17.04 -1.31 36.69
N GLY A 177 -18.26 -0.79 36.74
CA GLY A 177 -18.95 -0.60 38.01
C GLY A 177 -19.26 -1.98 38.59
N LYS A 178 -18.22 -2.69 39.07
CA LYS A 178 -18.43 -3.81 39.97
C LYS A 178 -18.92 -3.20 41.28
N LYS A 179 -20.22 -3.28 41.52
CA LYS A 179 -20.69 -3.47 42.89
C LYS A 179 -20.23 -4.85 43.36
#